data_AF-A0A940I2E8-F1
#
_entry.id   AF-A0A940I2E8-F1
#
_cell.length_a   1.000
_cell.length_b   1.000
_cell.length_c   1.000
_cell.angle_alpha   90.00
_cell.angle_beta   90.00
_cell.angle_gamma   90.00
#
_symmetry.space_group_name_H-M   'P 1'
#
loop_
_entity.id
_entity.type
_entity.pdbx_description
1 polymer ?
#
loop_
_entity_poly.entity_id
_entity_poly.type
_entity_poly.pdbx_seq_one_letter_code
_entity_poly.pdbx_strand_id
1 'polypeptide(L)'
;MKLKIIEEEIHAKGILYKIKYKGKLIKILFTFHAIERIKKWKLKETMVIETLLFPEEVLVGHNKRFIAHRRYENHIVRAVYEYENNIPVLVTVYFPYKDRYFKGGNIYEDKIFKG
;
A
#
# COMPACT_ATOMS: atom_id res chain seq x y z
N MET A 1 5.28 -12.88 10.17
CA MET A 1 4.94 -12.98 8.73
C MET A 1 6.23 -12.83 7.93
N LYS A 2 6.59 -13.74 7.01
CA LYS A 2 7.84 -13.62 6.22
C LYS A 2 7.53 -13.07 4.82
N LEU A 3 7.37 -11.76 4.72
CA LEU A 3 7.34 -11.03 3.46
C LEU A 3 8.78 -10.71 3.05
N LYS A 4 9.14 -10.93 1.78
CA LYS A 4 10.48 -10.64 1.28
C LYS A 4 10.39 -9.82 -0.01
N ILE A 5 10.99 -8.62 -0.01
CA ILE A 5 11.31 -7.90 -1.24
C ILE A 5 12.45 -8.68 -1.90
N ILE A 6 12.23 -9.11 -3.14
CA ILE A 6 13.20 -9.89 -3.90
C ILE A 6 14.06 -8.97 -4.75
N GLU A 7 13.43 -7.94 -5.33
CA GLU A 7 14.04 -7.10 -6.34
C GLU A 7 13.31 -5.75 -6.41
N GLU A 8 14.07 -4.71 -6.75
CA GLU A 8 13.61 -3.35 -6.98
C GLU A 8 14.09 -2.92 -8.37
N GLU A 9 13.16 -2.46 -9.21
CA GLU A 9 13.45 -2.06 -10.58
C GLU A 9 13.04 -0.60 -10.77
N ILE A 10 13.96 0.23 -11.29
CA ILE A 10 13.66 1.62 -11.59
C ILE A 10 12.65 1.67 -12.74
N HIS A 11 11.58 2.42 -12.55
CA HIS A 11 10.53 2.66 -13.51
C HIS A 11 10.39 4.17 -13.78
N ALA A 12 9.91 4.56 -14.96
CA ALA A 12 9.78 5.98 -15.32
C ALA A 12 8.96 6.82 -14.31
N LYS A 13 8.03 6.17 -13.59
CA LYS A 13 7.16 6.80 -12.58
C LYS A 13 7.64 6.61 -11.13
N GLY A 14 8.63 5.74 -10.87
CA GLY A 14 9.00 5.35 -9.50
C GLY A 14 9.81 4.06 -9.41
N ILE A 15 9.55 3.23 -8.40
CA ILE A 15 10.25 1.96 -8.17
C ILE A 15 9.24 0.81 -8.19
N LEU A 16 9.49 -0.19 -9.03
CA LEU A 16 8.69 -1.41 -9.10
C LEU A 16 9.27 -2.45 -8.12
N TYR A 17 8.52 -2.75 -7.07
CA TYR A 17 8.88 -3.76 -6.09
C TYR A 17 8.35 -5.12 -6.52
N LYS A 18 9.22 -6.14 -6.53
CA LYS A 18 8.86 -7.55 -6.71
C LYS A 18 8.94 -8.25 -5.35
N ILE A 19 7.79 -8.66 -4.83
CA ILE A 19 7.62 -9.18 -3.48
C ILE A 19 7.26 -10.66 -3.53
N LYS A 20 7.96 -11.50 -2.75
CA LYS A 20 7.58 -12.91 -2.53
C LYS A 20 6.78 -13.04 -1.26
N TYR A 21 5.62 -13.68 -1.36
CA TYR A 21 4.87 -14.09 -0.18
C TYR A 21 4.12 -15.41 -0.45
N LYS A 22 4.29 -16.39 0.45
CA LYS A 22 3.69 -17.75 0.33
C LYS A 22 3.86 -18.38 -1.07
N GLY A 23 5.04 -18.23 -1.66
CA GLY A 23 5.34 -18.74 -3.01
C GLY A 23 4.79 -17.91 -4.18
N LYS A 24 3.87 -16.97 -3.93
CA LYS A 24 3.34 -16.05 -4.94
C LYS A 24 4.29 -14.85 -5.12
N LEU A 25 4.44 -14.40 -6.37
CA LEU A 25 5.15 -13.19 -6.75
C LEU A 25 4.15 -12.06 -6.96
N ILE A 26 4.34 -10.94 -6.26
CA ILE A 26 3.45 -9.78 -6.33
C ILE A 26 4.30 -8.59 -6.76
N LYS A 27 3.79 -7.82 -7.73
CA LYS A 27 4.44 -6.60 -8.21
C LYS A 27 3.64 -5.40 -7.75
N ILE A 28 4.30 -4.39 -7.20
CA ILE A 28 3.66 -3.11 -6.84
C ILE A 28 4.59 -1.97 -7.26
N LEU A 29 4.06 -1.00 -8.00
CA LEU A 29 4.80 0.19 -8.38
C LEU A 29 4.59 1.28 -7.34
N PHE A 30 5.67 1.76 -6.72
CA PHE A 30 5.61 2.92 -5.85
C PHE A 30 6.03 4.14 -6.66
N THR A 31 5.15 5.12 -6.80
CA THR A 31 5.51 6.36 -7.50
C THR A 31 6.58 7.13 -6.74
N PHE A 32 7.37 7.97 -7.43
CA PHE A 32 8.32 8.87 -6.77
C PHE A 32 7.64 9.76 -5.73
N HIS A 33 6.43 10.24 -6.03
CA HIS A 33 5.62 10.99 -5.08
C HIS A 33 5.32 10.16 -3.81
N ALA A 34 4.86 8.92 -3.94
CA ALA A 34 4.63 8.07 -2.78
C ALA A 34 5.91 7.81 -1.96
N ILE A 35 7.05 7.59 -2.62
CA ILE A 35 8.34 7.37 -1.95
C ILE A 35 8.75 8.61 -1.14
N GLU A 36 8.60 9.81 -1.69
CA GLU A 36 8.84 11.07 -0.94
C GLU A 36 7.93 11.19 0.28
N ARG A 37 6.66 10.81 0.16
CA ARG A 37 5.71 10.81 1.29
C ARG A 37 6.10 9.81 2.36
N ILE A 38 6.53 8.61 1.98
CA ILE A 38 7.03 7.57 2.90
C ILE A 38 8.22 8.12 3.69
N LYS A 39 9.19 8.75 3.02
CA LYS A 39 10.33 9.41 3.65
C LYS A 39 9.91 10.53 4.59
N LYS A 40 8.99 11.41 4.15
CA LYS A 40 8.48 12.53 4.96
C LYS A 40 7.82 12.08 6.26
N TRP A 41 7.07 10.98 6.22
CA TRP A 41 6.43 10.39 7.39
C TRP A 41 7.34 9.45 8.18
N LYS A 42 8.60 9.25 7.74
CA LYS A 42 9.57 8.32 8.34
C LYS A 42 9.02 6.88 8.44
N LEU A 43 8.21 6.47 7.46
CA LEU A 43 7.64 5.14 7.41
C LEU A 43 8.65 4.15 6.83
N LYS A 44 8.62 2.91 7.33
CA LYS A 44 9.30 1.79 6.68
C LYS A 44 8.48 1.37 5.46
N GLU A 45 9.14 1.07 4.35
CA GLU A 45 8.50 0.56 3.13
C GLU A 45 7.69 -0.71 3.42
N THR A 46 8.20 -1.57 4.30
CA THR A 46 7.50 -2.78 4.75
C THR A 46 6.14 -2.48 5.37
N MET A 47 5.97 -1.39 6.11
CA MET A 47 4.66 -1.01 6.66
C MET A 47 3.66 -0.68 5.55
N VAL A 48 4.11 0.00 4.50
CA VAL A 48 3.26 0.34 3.36
C VAL A 48 2.91 -0.89 2.53
N ILE A 49 3.89 -1.75 2.27
CA ILE A 49 3.67 -3.03 1.59
C ILE A 49 2.70 -3.91 2.39
N GLU A 50 2.88 -4.02 3.71
CA GLU A 50 1.96 -4.74 4.58
C GLU A 50 0.55 -4.16 4.55
N THR A 51 0.44 -2.83 4.51
CA THR A 51 -0.86 -2.15 4.40
C THR A 51 -1.56 -2.47 3.09
N LEU A 52 -0.82 -2.50 1.97
CA LEU A 52 -1.37 -2.82 0.65
C LEU A 52 -1.76 -4.29 0.52
N LEU A 53 -0.97 -5.21 1.05
CA LEU A 53 -1.20 -6.65 0.90
C LEU A 53 -2.13 -7.24 1.96
N PHE A 54 -2.11 -6.67 3.18
CA PHE A 54 -2.88 -7.12 4.32
C PHE A 54 -3.59 -5.94 4.99
N PRO A 55 -4.46 -5.21 4.27
CA PRO A 55 -5.22 -4.13 4.85
C PRO A 55 -6.16 -4.64 5.96
N GLU A 56 -6.46 -3.77 6.91
CA GLU A 56 -7.57 -3.96 7.86
C GLU A 56 -8.91 -3.48 7.27
N GLU A 57 -8.85 -2.52 6.35
CA GLU A 57 -9.95 -2.13 5.48
C GLU A 57 -9.41 -1.57 4.17
N VAL A 58 -10.20 -1.70 3.10
CA VAL A 58 -10.00 -1.04 1.82
C VAL A 58 -11.28 -0.33 1.44
N LEU A 59 -11.18 0.97 1.20
CA LEU A 59 -12.29 1.84 0.82
C LEU A 59 -12.17 2.27 -0.64
N VAL A 60 -13.29 2.55 -1.30
CA VAL A 60 -13.29 3.24 -2.60
C VAL A 60 -12.94 4.72 -2.40
N GLY A 61 -11.99 5.22 -3.16
CA GLY A 61 -11.65 6.64 -3.29
C GLY A 61 -12.22 7.25 -4.58
N HIS A 62 -11.91 8.51 -4.82
CA HIS A 62 -12.27 9.19 -6.07
C HIS A 62 -11.43 8.69 -7.25
N ASN A 63 -11.95 8.80 -8.49
CA ASN A 63 -11.25 8.49 -9.74
C ASN A 63 -10.71 7.05 -9.83
N LYS A 64 -11.53 6.05 -9.48
CA LYS A 64 -11.18 4.61 -9.54
C LYS A 64 -9.99 4.21 -8.66
N ARG A 65 -9.75 4.97 -7.59
CA ARG A 65 -8.70 4.68 -6.60
C ARG A 65 -9.25 3.85 -5.47
N PHE A 66 -8.36 3.08 -4.85
CA PHE A 66 -8.60 2.37 -3.62
C PHE A 66 -7.74 2.94 -2.50
N ILE A 67 -8.22 2.80 -1.28
CA ILE A 67 -7.57 3.32 -0.09
C ILE A 67 -7.43 2.18 0.91
N ALA A 68 -6.23 1.62 1.01
CA ALA A 68 -5.90 0.62 2.00
C ALA A 68 -5.51 1.29 3.33
N HIS A 69 -6.14 0.85 4.42
CA HIS A 69 -5.80 1.25 5.78
C HIS A 69 -5.28 0.06 6.59
N ARG A 70 -4.24 0.32 7.38
CA ARG A 70 -3.76 -0.60 8.43
C ARG A 70 -3.29 0.23 9.61
N ARG A 71 -3.66 -0.19 10.83
CA ARG A 71 -3.33 0.53 12.05
C ARG A 71 -1.90 0.22 12.48
N TYR A 72 -1.23 1.26 12.95
CA TYR A 72 0.07 1.20 13.60
C TYR A 72 -0.01 2.09 14.84
N GLU A 73 -0.25 1.46 15.99
CA GLU A 73 -0.52 2.12 17.27
C GLU A 73 -1.72 3.09 17.19
N ASN A 74 -1.45 4.39 17.31
CA ASN A 74 -2.46 5.46 17.28
C ASN A 74 -2.68 6.04 15.88
N HIS A 75 -1.91 5.59 14.90
CA HIS A 75 -1.98 6.06 13.52
C HIS A 75 -2.47 4.96 12.58
N ILE A 76 -2.85 5.36 11.37
CA ILE A 76 -3.02 4.45 10.25
C ILE A 76 -2.02 4.78 9.17
N VAL A 77 -1.47 3.77 8.51
CA VAL A 77 -0.96 3.97 7.15
C VAL A 77 -2.17 4.00 6.24
N ARG A 78 -2.35 5.12 5.54
CA ARG A 78 -3.36 5.31 4.52
C ARG A 78 -2.71 5.32 3.16
N ALA A 79 -2.71 4.17 2.50
CA ALA A 79 -2.10 3.95 1.19
C ALA A 79 -3.16 4.10 0.09
N VAL A 80 -3.01 5.12 -0.75
CA VAL A 80 -3.90 5.36 -1.89
C VAL A 80 -3.25 4.77 -3.13
N TYR A 81 -3.97 3.90 -3.82
CA TYR A 81 -3.46 3.22 -5.01
C TYR A 81 -4.52 3.09 -6.09
N GLU A 82 -4.07 2.86 -7.31
CA GLU A 82 -4.88 2.54 -8.48
C GLU A 82 -4.24 1.40 -9.25
N TYR A 83 -4.87 0.97 -10.34
CA TYR A 83 -4.33 -0.08 -11.20
C TYR A 83 -3.94 0.50 -12.56
N GLU A 84 -2.70 0.23 -12.97
CA GLU A 84 -2.24 0.44 -14.35
C GLU A 84 -1.82 -0.91 -14.91
N ASN A 85 -2.44 -1.36 -16.01
CA ASN A 85 -2.13 -2.65 -16.66
C ASN A 85 -2.12 -3.85 -15.67
N ASN A 86 -3.12 -3.92 -14.78
CA ASN A 86 -3.23 -4.91 -13.68
C ASN A 86 -2.11 -4.87 -12.62
N ILE A 87 -1.25 -3.86 -12.63
CA ILE A 87 -0.25 -3.63 -11.58
C ILE A 87 -0.81 -2.59 -10.61
N PRO A 88 -0.89 -2.89 -9.29
CA PRO A 88 -1.18 -1.88 -8.29
C PRO A 88 -0.09 -0.81 -8.28
N VAL A 89 -0.50 0.46 -8.42
CA VAL A 89 0.35 1.64 -8.39
C VAL A 89 0.03 2.46 -7.15
N LEU A 90 0.96 2.53 -6.22
CA LEU A 90 0.84 3.38 -5.03
C LEU A 90 1.04 4.84 -5.43
N VAL A 91 -0.06 5.60 -5.37
CA VAL A 91 -0.11 7.01 -5.73
C VAL A 91 0.43 7.87 -4.60
N THR A 92 -0.01 7.65 -3.36
CA THR A 92 0.44 8.45 -2.20
C THR A 92 0.19 7.73 -0.88
N VAL A 93 0.86 8.19 0.18
CA VAL A 93 0.70 7.69 1.54
C VAL A 93 0.51 8.84 2.53
N TYR A 94 -0.38 8.61 3.50
CA TYR A 94 -0.56 9.46 4.68
C TYR A 94 -0.41 8.63 5.95
N PHE A 95 -0.02 9.30 7.04
CA PHE A 95 0.07 8.68 8.36
C PHE A 95 -0.72 9.47 9.42
N PRO A 96 -2.06 9.59 9.28
CA PRO A 96 -2.89 10.31 10.24
C PRO A 96 -3.23 9.47 11.48
N TYR A 97 -3.72 10.12 12.52
CA TYR A 97 -4.36 9.45 13.66
C TYR A 97 -5.55 8.60 13.18
N LYS A 98 -5.70 7.41 13.78
CA LYS A 98 -6.71 6.41 13.39
C LYS A 98 -8.14 6.94 13.50
N ASP A 99 -8.42 7.76 14.52
CA ASP A 99 -9.77 8.27 14.84
C ASP A 99 -10.35 9.18 13.74
N ARG A 100 -9.51 9.69 12.83
CA ARG A 100 -9.96 10.56 11.73
C ARG A 100 -10.53 9.80 10.53
N TYR A 101 -10.04 8.59 10.27
CA TYR A 101 -10.24 7.94 8.97
C TYR A 101 -10.57 6.45 9.03
N PHE A 102 -10.21 5.75 10.10
CA PHE A 102 -10.48 4.33 10.23
C PHE A 102 -11.97 4.08 10.44
N LYS A 103 -12.60 3.21 9.63
CA LYS A 103 -14.05 2.96 9.64
C LYS A 103 -14.47 1.75 10.49
N GLY A 104 -13.53 1.15 11.22
CA GLY A 104 -13.79 0.00 12.10
C GLY A 104 -13.28 -1.33 11.52
N GLY A 105 -12.72 -1.32 10.31
CA GLY A 105 -12.17 -2.53 9.68
C GLY A 105 -13.23 -3.36 8.94
N ASN A 106 -12.79 -4.46 8.33
CA ASN A 106 -13.60 -5.50 7.68
C ASN A 106 -14.37 -5.09 6.41
N ILE A 107 -14.18 -3.86 5.93
CA ILE A 107 -14.65 -3.44 4.60
C ILE A 107 -13.51 -3.67 3.61
N TYR A 108 -13.76 -4.35 2.50
CA TYR A 108 -12.74 -4.70 1.53
C TYR A 108 -13.22 -4.50 0.10
N GLU A 109 -13.19 -3.25 -0.35
CA GLU A 109 -13.55 -2.87 -1.72
C GLU A 109 -12.55 -3.39 -2.76
N ASP A 110 -11.31 -3.66 -2.34
CA ASP A 110 -10.31 -4.36 -3.14
C ASP A 110 -9.37 -5.20 -2.25
N LYS A 111 -8.71 -6.20 -2.85
CA LYS A 111 -7.64 -7.00 -2.24
C LYS A 111 -6.57 -7.32 -3.28
N ILE A 112 -5.42 -6.65 -3.18
CA ILE A 112 -4.24 -6.91 -4.02
C ILE A 112 -3.78 -8.36 -3.87
N PHE A 113 -3.65 -8.85 -2.64
CA PHE A 113 -3.30 -10.24 -2.37
C PHE A 113 -4.54 -11.05 -2.03
N LYS A 114 -4.89 -11.99 -2.90
CA LYS A 114 -5.89 -13.02 -2.66
C LYS A 114 -5.14 -14.30 -2.26
N GLY A 115 -5.34 -14.70 -1.00
CA GLY A 115 -4.74 -15.88 -0.37
C GLY A 115 -4.84 -17.11 -1.25
#